data_AF-A0A2D4KQM4-F1
#
_entry.id   AF-A0A2D4KQM4-F1
#
_cell.length_a   1.000
_cell.length_b   1.000
_cell.length_c   1.000
_cell.angle_alpha   90.00
_cell.angle_beta   90.00
_cell.angle_gamma   90.00
#
_symmetry.space_group_name_H-M   'P 1'
#
loop_
_entity.id
_entity.type
_entity.pdbx_description
1 polymer ?
#
loop_
_entity_poly.entity_id
_entity_poly.type
_entity_poly.pdbx_seq_one_letter_code
_entity_poly.pdbx_strand_id
1 'polypeptide(L)'
;MVSGTSMTTRGCFFTREQYVELVYQGLLDKKGKVNLLSPAIIKPRCLWTGKQVVSTLLLNVIPEDHIPLNLSGKAKITGKAWTTASACRIYGSDLNSMCESQVLIRNGELLCGVLDKAQYGSSAYGLVHCCHEVYGGETSGKLLTALARIFTAYLQFYRG
;
A
#
# COMPACT_ATOMS: atom_id res chain seq x y z
N MET A 1 3.20 11.28 -7.49
CA MET A 1 1.79 11.12 -7.08
C MET A 1 1.09 10.02 -7.87
N VAL A 2 1.26 9.98 -9.20
CA VAL A 2 0.77 8.88 -10.05
C VAL A 2 1.39 7.52 -9.70
N SER A 3 2.61 7.50 -9.17
CA SER A 3 3.33 6.31 -8.74
C SER A 3 2.60 5.49 -7.68
N GLY A 4 2.09 6.14 -6.62
CA GLY A 4 1.37 5.46 -5.55
C GLY A 4 0.11 4.76 -6.07
N THR A 5 -0.61 5.43 -6.97
CA THR A 5 -1.79 4.88 -7.62
C THR A 5 -1.41 3.69 -8.50
N SER A 6 -0.50 3.90 -9.46
CA SER A 6 -0.03 2.88 -10.41
C SER A 6 0.50 1.61 -9.73
N MET A 7 1.28 1.76 -8.66
CA MET A 7 1.87 0.63 -7.93
C MET A 7 0.82 -0.15 -7.13
N THR A 8 -0.19 0.52 -6.57
CA THR A 8 -1.19 -0.13 -5.71
C THR A 8 -2.47 -0.55 -6.45
N THR A 9 -2.62 -0.18 -7.72
CA THR A 9 -3.66 -0.69 -8.62
C THR A 9 -3.54 -2.21 -8.82
N ARG A 10 -4.68 -2.88 -9.01
CA ARG A 10 -4.78 -4.30 -9.34
C ARG A 10 -4.07 -4.60 -10.66
N GLY A 11 -3.41 -5.76 -10.73
CA GLY A 11 -2.62 -6.15 -11.90
C GLY A 11 -1.15 -5.75 -11.84
N CYS A 12 -0.71 -4.96 -10.85
CA CYS A 12 0.70 -4.71 -10.61
C CYS A 12 1.30 -5.82 -9.74
N PHE A 13 2.18 -6.62 -10.34
CA PHE A 13 2.86 -7.74 -9.70
C PHE A 13 4.38 -7.61 -9.84
N PHE A 14 5.09 -8.09 -8.82
CA PHE A 14 6.54 -8.07 -8.72
C PHE A 14 7.08 -9.47 -8.47
N THR A 15 8.23 -9.79 -9.05
CA THR A 15 8.99 -10.99 -8.67
C THR A 15 9.60 -10.82 -7.28
N ARG A 16 10.17 -11.89 -6.72
CA ARG A 16 10.80 -11.84 -5.40
C ARG A 16 11.93 -10.81 -5.35
N GLU A 17 12.75 -10.76 -6.39
CA GLU A 17 13.91 -9.87 -6.50
C GLU A 17 13.44 -8.40 -6.51
N GLN A 18 12.47 -8.11 -7.37
CA GLN A 18 11.86 -6.78 -7.50
C GLN A 18 11.18 -6.33 -6.20
N TYR A 19 10.47 -7.23 -5.53
CA TYR A 19 9.83 -6.96 -4.25
C TYR A 19 10.85 -6.63 -3.16
N VAL A 20 11.90 -7.45 -3.02
CA VAL A 20 12.95 -7.23 -2.01
C VAL A 20 13.70 -5.93 -2.30
N GLU A 21 14.02 -5.64 -3.56
CA GLU A 21 14.69 -4.40 -3.96
C GLU A 21 13.86 -3.16 -3.59
N LEU A 22 12.56 -3.15 -3.93
CA LEU A 22 11.67 -2.04 -3.59
C LEU A 22 11.54 -1.85 -2.07
N VAL A 23 11.39 -2.95 -1.31
CA VAL A 23 11.29 -2.90 0.14
C VAL A 23 12.60 -2.37 0.76
N TYR A 24 13.75 -2.79 0.24
CA TYR A 24 15.05 -2.32 0.70
C TYR A 24 15.24 -0.81 0.49
N GLN A 25 14.85 -0.29 -0.68
CA GLN A 25 14.88 1.15 -0.96
C GLN A 25 13.99 1.97 -0.01
N GLY A 26 12.85 1.41 0.40
CA GLY A 26 11.96 2.05 1.37
C GLY A 26 12.52 2.09 2.79
N LEU A 27 13.24 1.03 3.19
CA LEU A 27 13.64 0.78 4.59
C LEU A 27 15.14 0.97 4.85
N LEU A 28 15.83 1.81 4.06
CA LEU A 28 17.27 2.06 4.22
C LEU A 28 17.69 2.46 5.65
N ASP A 29 16.81 3.17 6.37
CA ASP A 29 17.10 3.65 7.73
C ASP A 29 16.74 2.61 8.82
N LYS A 30 16.10 1.49 8.46
CA LYS A 30 15.72 0.45 9.43
C LYS A 30 16.94 -0.35 9.82
N LYS A 31 17.23 -0.35 11.13
CA LYS A 31 18.25 -1.22 11.73
C LYS A 31 17.62 -2.57 12.06
N GLY A 32 18.29 -3.66 11.69
CA GLY A 32 17.88 -5.03 12.04
C GLY A 32 17.15 -5.76 10.92
N LYS A 33 16.47 -6.85 11.30
CA LYS A 33 15.80 -7.74 10.36
C LYS A 33 14.57 -7.07 9.74
N VAL A 34 14.42 -7.20 8.43
CA VAL A 34 13.21 -6.79 7.71
C VAL A 34 12.25 -7.97 7.67
N ASN A 35 11.03 -7.75 8.17
CA ASN A 35 9.96 -8.73 8.14
C ASN A 35 9.29 -8.69 6.76
N LEU A 36 9.46 -9.75 5.97
CA LEU A 36 8.88 -9.86 4.61
C LEU A 36 7.58 -10.66 4.64
N LEU A 37 6.69 -10.36 3.69
CA LEU A 37 5.42 -11.08 3.52
C LEU A 37 5.56 -12.26 2.55
N SER A 38 4.73 -13.28 2.73
CA SER A 38 4.60 -14.38 1.77
C SER A 38 4.03 -13.88 0.43
N PRO A 39 4.37 -14.51 -0.70
CA PRO A 39 3.85 -14.10 -2.02
C PRO A 39 2.32 -14.24 -2.07
N ALA A 40 1.65 -13.32 -2.75
CA ALA A 40 0.20 -13.40 -3.00
C ALA A 40 -0.15 -14.53 -3.98
N ILE A 41 0.72 -14.79 -4.95
CA ILE A 41 0.56 -15.88 -5.91
C ILE A 41 1.75 -16.81 -5.72
N ILE A 42 1.50 -18.09 -5.45
CA ILE A 42 2.56 -19.10 -5.22
C ILE A 42 2.88 -19.87 -6.51
N LYS A 43 1.86 -20.17 -7.32
CA LYS A 43 2.00 -20.91 -8.60
C LYS A 43 1.34 -20.12 -9.73
N PRO A 44 1.89 -20.14 -10.96
CA PRO A 44 3.06 -20.91 -11.41
C PRO A 44 4.41 -20.29 -11.01
N ARG A 45 4.43 -19.03 -10.56
CA ARG A 45 5.61 -18.33 -10.03
C ARG A 45 5.22 -17.52 -8.81
N CYS A 46 6.16 -17.36 -7.87
CA CYS A 46 5.96 -16.53 -6.70
C CYS A 46 5.90 -15.04 -7.09
N LEU A 47 4.74 -14.40 -6.89
CA LEU A 47 4.54 -12.98 -7.20
C LEU A 47 3.95 -12.25 -5.99
N TRP A 48 4.42 -11.02 -5.81
CA TRP A 48 3.95 -10.09 -4.80
C TRP A 48 3.18 -8.95 -5.46
N THR A 49 2.18 -8.42 -4.77
CA THR A 49 1.43 -7.24 -5.25
C THR A 49 2.09 -5.95 -4.74
N GLY A 50 1.86 -4.83 -5.42
CA GLY A 50 2.32 -3.54 -4.91
C GLY A 50 1.67 -3.12 -3.59
N LYS A 51 0.47 -3.64 -3.27
CA LYS A 51 -0.14 -3.50 -1.94
C LYS A 51 0.65 -4.22 -0.85
N GLN A 52 1.20 -5.40 -1.15
CA GLN A 52 2.09 -6.11 -0.23
C GLN A 52 3.40 -5.36 0.01
N VAL A 53 3.94 -4.65 -0.98
CA VAL A 53 5.12 -3.77 -0.78
C VAL A 53 4.82 -2.73 0.29
N VAL A 54 3.68 -2.05 0.19
CA VAL A 54 3.29 -1.04 1.19
C VAL A 54 2.99 -1.68 2.55
N SER A 55 2.32 -2.83 2.56
CA SER A 55 2.03 -3.58 3.80
C SER A 55 3.32 -3.95 4.54
N THR A 56 4.32 -4.42 3.78
CA THR A 56 5.65 -4.74 4.32
C THR A 56 6.30 -3.50 4.92
N LEU A 57 6.22 -2.36 4.24
CA LEU A 57 6.75 -1.10 4.76
C LEU A 57 6.05 -0.71 6.06
N LEU A 58 4.71 -0.77 6.14
CA LEU A 58 3.95 -0.44 7.35
C LEU A 58 4.36 -1.32 8.54
N LEU A 59 4.44 -2.64 8.33
CA LEU A 59 4.85 -3.60 9.35
C LEU A 59 6.28 -3.37 9.87
N ASN A 60 7.14 -2.79 9.06
CA ASN A 60 8.55 -2.57 9.41
C ASN A 60 8.83 -1.18 9.97
N VAL A 61 8.01 -0.18 9.63
CA VAL A 61 8.12 1.19 10.15
C VAL A 61 7.44 1.31 11.52
N ILE A 62 6.31 0.64 11.72
CA ILE A 62 5.64 0.59 13.02
C ILE A 62 6.50 -0.29 13.95
N PRO A 63 6.87 0.19 15.16
CA PRO A 63 7.63 -0.60 16.11
C PRO A 63 6.84 -1.85 16.56
N GLU A 64 7.54 -2.94 16.84
CA GLU A 64 6.93 -4.23 17.21
C GLU A 64 6.15 -4.16 18.54
N ASP A 65 6.47 -3.19 19.39
CA ASP A 65 5.79 -2.96 20.68
C ASP A 65 4.39 -2.34 20.53
N HIS A 66 4.01 -1.89 19.32
CA HIS A 66 2.75 -1.22 19.08
C HIS A 66 1.72 -2.08 18.33
N ILE A 67 0.45 -1.84 18.63
CA ILE A 67 -0.68 -2.49 17.93
C ILE A 67 -0.66 -2.08 16.46
N PRO A 68 -0.74 -3.03 15.50
CA PRO A 68 -0.74 -2.71 14.08
C PRO A 68 -1.93 -1.86 13.64
N LEU A 69 -1.73 -1.05 12.60
CA LEU A 69 -2.71 -0.05 12.18
C LEU A 69 -3.96 -0.69 11.58
N ASN A 70 -5.13 -0.19 11.99
CA ASN A 70 -6.42 -0.49 11.39
C ASN A 70 -7.05 0.80 10.86
N LEU A 71 -7.32 0.87 9.56
CA LEU A 71 -7.87 2.04 8.89
C LEU A 71 -8.93 1.63 7.86
N SER A 72 -10.04 2.38 7.84
CA SER A 72 -11.02 2.34 6.75
C SER A 72 -11.19 3.73 6.19
N GLY A 73 -10.62 3.97 5.02
CA GLY A 73 -10.65 5.23 4.30
C GLY A 73 -11.33 5.13 2.93
N LYS A 74 -11.46 6.28 2.28
CA LYS A 74 -11.92 6.38 0.88
C LYS A 74 -10.82 7.03 0.05
N ALA A 75 -10.56 6.48 -1.13
CA ALA A 75 -9.76 7.14 -2.15
C ALA A 75 -10.60 8.19 -2.89
N LYS A 76 -9.95 9.20 -3.45
CA LYS A 76 -10.59 10.24 -4.27
C LYS A 76 -11.13 9.70 -5.59
N ILE A 77 -10.52 8.63 -6.11
CA ILE A 77 -10.95 8.03 -7.36
C ILE A 77 -12.20 7.19 -7.10
N THR A 78 -13.32 7.61 -7.66
CA THR A 78 -14.63 6.94 -7.47
C THR A 78 -14.64 5.57 -8.13
N GLY A 79 -15.43 4.63 -7.57
CA GLY A 79 -15.53 3.25 -8.07
C GLY A 79 -15.95 3.14 -9.54
N LYS A 80 -16.72 4.13 -10.02
CA LYS A 80 -17.18 4.21 -11.42
C LYS A 80 -16.04 4.29 -12.44
N ALA A 81 -14.89 4.87 -12.06
CA ALA A 81 -13.73 4.98 -12.92
C ALA A 81 -12.98 3.64 -13.11
N TRP A 82 -13.19 2.68 -12.21
CA TRP A 82 -12.53 1.37 -12.23
C TRP A 82 -13.40 0.27 -12.85
N THR A 83 -14.69 0.52 -13.02
CA THR A 83 -15.61 -0.38 -13.74
C THR A 83 -15.46 -0.20 -15.25
N THR A 84 -14.73 -1.11 -15.91
CA THR A 84 -14.94 -1.40 -17.34
C THR A 84 -16.30 -2.09 -17.48
N ALA A 85 -17.04 -1.80 -18.56
CA ALA A 85 -18.47 -2.08 -18.77
C ALA A 85 -18.96 -3.55 -18.69
N SER A 86 -18.21 -4.46 -18.09
CA SER A 86 -18.53 -5.89 -18.00
C SER A 86 -17.84 -6.59 -16.82
N ALA A 87 -17.82 -5.98 -15.62
CA ALA A 87 -17.56 -6.77 -14.41
C ALA A 87 -18.79 -7.61 -14.10
N CYS A 88 -18.65 -8.93 -14.22
CA CYS A 88 -19.66 -9.93 -13.87
C CYS A 88 -20.37 -9.53 -12.58
N ARG A 89 -21.69 -9.33 -12.67
CA ARG A 89 -22.58 -9.18 -11.51
C ARG A 89 -22.54 -10.49 -10.74
N ILE A 90 -21.62 -10.61 -9.78
CA ILE A 90 -21.78 -11.61 -8.73
C ILE A 90 -23.01 -11.15 -7.93
N TYR A 91 -24.04 -11.98 -7.94
CA TYR A 91 -25.32 -11.75 -7.27
C TYR A 91 -25.11 -11.22 -5.84
N GLY A 92 -25.66 -10.04 -5.54
CA GLY A 92 -25.94 -9.61 -4.17
C GLY A 92 -24.85 -8.84 -3.40
N SER A 93 -23.68 -8.52 -3.98
CA SER A 93 -22.71 -7.65 -3.31
C SER A 93 -22.86 -6.19 -3.74
N ASP A 94 -22.96 -5.26 -2.79
CA ASP A 94 -22.96 -3.81 -3.03
C ASP A 94 -21.94 -3.41 -4.10
N LEU A 95 -22.34 -2.57 -5.07
CA LEU A 95 -21.49 -2.11 -6.19
C LEU A 95 -20.21 -1.39 -5.74
N ASN A 96 -20.13 -1.03 -4.45
CA ASN A 96 -18.98 -0.38 -3.80
C ASN A 96 -18.17 -1.32 -2.90
N SER A 97 -18.58 -2.58 -2.76
CA SER A 97 -17.89 -3.57 -1.95
C SER A 97 -16.63 -4.04 -2.66
N MET A 98 -15.48 -3.86 -2.02
CA MET A 98 -14.16 -4.21 -2.57
C MET A 98 -13.80 -3.51 -3.89
N CYS A 99 -14.18 -2.24 -4.06
CA CYS A 99 -13.65 -1.41 -5.14
C CYS A 99 -12.32 -0.75 -4.74
N GLU A 100 -11.52 -0.39 -5.74
CA GLU A 100 -10.27 0.38 -5.57
C GLU A 100 -10.46 1.78 -4.96
N SER A 101 -11.72 2.22 -4.86
CA SER A 101 -12.12 3.45 -4.19
C SER A 101 -12.13 3.36 -2.66
N GLN A 102 -12.10 2.16 -2.06
CA GLN A 102 -12.08 2.00 -0.61
C GLN A 102 -10.68 1.57 -0.16
N VAL A 103 -10.07 2.32 0.77
CA VAL A 103 -8.76 2.01 1.32
C VAL A 103 -8.97 1.26 2.63
N LEU A 104 -8.60 -0.01 2.68
CA LEU A 104 -8.74 -0.87 3.86
C LEU A 104 -7.36 -1.34 4.29
N ILE A 105 -6.96 -0.94 5.48
CA ILE A 105 -5.76 -1.43 6.15
C ILE A 105 -6.19 -2.16 7.41
N ARG A 106 -5.77 -3.41 7.55
CA ARG A 106 -6.07 -4.23 8.72
C ARG A 106 -4.79 -4.89 9.21
N ASN A 107 -4.56 -4.79 10.51
CA ASN A 107 -3.36 -5.32 11.16
C ASN A 107 -2.05 -4.88 10.46
N GLY A 108 -1.97 -3.65 9.98
CA GLY A 108 -0.80 -3.14 9.25
C GLY A 108 -0.69 -3.55 7.78
N GLU A 109 -1.66 -4.32 7.25
CA GLU A 109 -1.67 -4.76 5.85
C GLU A 109 -2.72 -4.02 5.02
N LEU A 110 -2.34 -3.55 3.83
CA LEU A 110 -3.21 -2.91 2.86
C LEU A 110 -3.94 -3.98 2.03
N LEU A 111 -5.19 -4.24 2.39
CA LEU A 111 -6.01 -5.27 1.77
C LEU A 111 -6.72 -4.77 0.51
N CYS A 112 -7.27 -3.56 0.56
CA CYS A 112 -8.05 -2.99 -0.52
C CYS A 112 -7.72 -1.52 -0.75
N GLY A 113 -7.98 -1.07 -1.98
CA GLY A 113 -7.85 0.33 -2.36
C GLY A 113 -6.51 0.69 -2.97
N VAL A 114 -6.51 1.89 -3.52
CA VAL A 114 -5.37 2.50 -4.18
C VAL A 114 -4.90 3.68 -3.35
N LEU A 115 -3.60 3.82 -3.18
CA LEU A 115 -3.02 4.95 -2.45
C LEU A 115 -2.95 6.16 -3.36
N ASP A 116 -3.61 7.23 -2.92
CA ASP A 116 -3.67 8.51 -3.60
C ASP A 116 -3.20 9.65 -2.68
N LYS A 117 -3.32 10.89 -3.17
CA LYS A 117 -3.00 12.08 -2.40
C LYS A 117 -3.75 12.16 -1.06
N ALA A 118 -4.95 11.57 -0.95
CA ALA A 118 -5.71 11.63 0.29
C ALA A 118 -5.10 10.77 1.39
N GLN A 119 -4.33 9.73 1.04
CA GLN A 119 -3.75 8.82 2.03
C GLN A 119 -2.40 9.30 2.56
N TYR A 120 -1.50 9.72 1.68
CA TYR A 120 -0.12 10.10 2.05
C TYR A 120 0.24 11.57 1.76
N GLY A 121 -0.71 12.36 1.24
CA GLY A 121 -0.55 13.81 1.11
C GLY A 121 -1.05 14.57 2.34
N SER A 122 -1.05 15.90 2.25
CA SER A 122 -1.69 16.76 3.24
C SER A 122 -3.22 16.62 3.14
N SER A 123 -3.77 15.68 3.89
CA SER A 123 -5.21 15.38 3.94
C SER A 123 -5.56 14.81 5.32
N ALA A 124 -6.65 15.32 5.89
CA ALA A 124 -7.16 14.84 7.17
C ALA A 124 -7.63 13.39 7.05
N TYR A 125 -7.42 12.61 8.11
CA TYR A 125 -7.83 11.19 8.20
C TYR A 125 -7.22 10.28 7.11
N GLY A 126 -6.14 10.70 6.47
CA GLY A 126 -5.33 9.84 5.60
C GLY A 126 -4.44 8.89 6.39
N LEU A 127 -3.87 7.89 5.74
CA LEU A 127 -2.91 6.94 6.31
C LEU A 127 -1.81 7.62 7.16
N VAL A 128 -1.14 8.65 6.63
CA VAL A 128 -0.04 9.32 7.35
C VAL A 128 -0.56 10.09 8.56
N HIS A 129 -1.73 10.72 8.45
CA HIS A 129 -2.39 11.41 9.55
C HIS A 129 -2.78 10.43 10.67
N CYS A 130 -3.39 9.29 10.33
CA CYS A 130 -3.73 8.27 11.31
C CYS A 130 -2.49 7.66 11.98
N CYS A 131 -1.39 7.46 11.23
CA CYS A 131 -0.12 7.05 11.83
C CYS A 131 0.45 8.10 12.78
N HIS A 132 0.28 9.39 12.48
CA HIS A 132 0.70 10.48 13.37
C HIS A 132 -0.07 10.46 14.69
N GLU A 133 -1.40 10.30 14.63
CA GLU A 133 -2.25 10.23 15.82
C GLU A 133 -1.98 9.01 16.70
N VAL A 134 -1.72 7.84 16.09
CA VAL A 134 -1.56 6.57 16.84
C VAL A 134 -0.13 6.35 17.32
N TYR A 135 0.88 6.70 16.51
CA TYR A 135 2.30 6.35 16.78
C TYR A 135 3.22 7.58 16.90
N GLY A 136 2.67 8.79 16.79
CA GLY A 136 3.41 10.04 16.91
C GLY A 136 4.13 10.51 15.65
N GLY A 137 4.70 11.71 15.77
CA GLY A 137 5.38 12.42 14.68
C GLY A 137 6.56 11.68 14.06
N GLU A 138 7.41 11.07 14.89
CA GLU A 138 8.61 10.39 14.42
C GLU A 138 8.29 9.22 13.49
N THR A 139 7.35 8.35 13.88
CA THR A 139 6.92 7.20 13.09
C THR A 139 6.24 7.63 11.80
N SER A 140 5.39 8.67 11.86
CA SER A 140 4.74 9.22 10.67
C SER A 140 5.72 9.82 9.66
N GLY A 141 6.79 10.48 10.14
CA GLY A 141 7.86 11.03 9.30
C GLY A 141 8.70 9.94 8.63
N LYS A 142 9.02 8.86 9.37
CA LYS A 142 9.67 7.66 8.82
C LYS A 142 8.81 7.00 7.74
N LEU A 143 7.52 6.85 7.99
CA LEU A 143 6.57 6.30 7.03
C LEU A 143 6.53 7.13 5.74
N LEU A 144 6.42 8.45 5.86
CA LEU A 144 6.35 9.34 4.70
C LEU A 144 7.64 9.28 3.88
N THR A 145 8.80 9.29 4.55
CA THR A 145 10.11 9.16 3.90
C THR A 145 10.25 7.83 3.17
N ALA A 146 9.85 6.73 3.82
CA ALA A 146 9.91 5.40 3.25
C ALA A 146 9.00 5.27 2.01
N LEU A 147 7.76 5.78 2.07
CA LEU A 147 6.84 5.82 0.93
C LEU A 147 7.41 6.64 -0.23
N ALA A 148 8.00 7.81 0.07
CA ALA A 148 8.60 8.66 -0.96
C ALA A 148 9.74 7.94 -1.69
N ARG A 149 10.60 7.21 -0.97
CA ARG A 149 11.69 6.41 -1.56
C ARG A 149 11.17 5.29 -2.43
N ILE A 150 10.20 4.49 -1.96
CA ILE A 150 9.62 3.40 -2.76
C ILE A 150 8.96 3.95 -4.02
N PHE A 151 8.17 5.02 -3.91
CA PHE A 151 7.48 5.59 -5.08
C PHE A 151 8.46 6.20 -6.08
N THR A 152 9.59 6.73 -5.63
CA THR A 152 10.65 7.25 -6.51
C THR A 152 11.37 6.10 -7.20
N ALA A 153 11.77 5.06 -6.45
CA ALA A 153 12.42 3.87 -6.99
C ALA A 153 11.51 3.14 -8.00
N TYR A 154 10.21 3.00 -7.70
CA TYR A 154 9.24 2.40 -8.62
C TYR A 154 9.16 3.16 -9.95
N LEU A 155 9.19 4.49 -9.92
CA LEU A 155 9.21 5.27 -11.16
C LEU A 155 10.52 5.04 -11.92
N GLN A 156 11.67 5.10 -11.24
CA GLN A 156 12.98 4.94 -11.88
C GLN A 156 13.16 3.57 -12.53
N PHE A 157 12.69 2.49 -11.89
CA PHE A 157 12.90 1.13 -12.40
C PHE A 157 11.87 0.68 -13.44
N TYR A 158 10.62 1.15 -13.34
CA TYR A 158 9.52 0.58 -14.14
C TYR A 158 8.81 1.57 -15.05
N ARG A 159 8.99 2.88 -14.85
CA ARG A 159 8.31 3.94 -15.62
C ARG A 159 9.19 5.13 -16.01
N GLY A 160 10.50 4.98 -15.91
CA GLY A 160 11.53 5.97 -16.26
C GLY A 160 12.04 5.75 -17.67
#